data_AF-A0A2D5ILB6-F1
#
_entry.id   AF-A0A2D5ILB6-F1
#
_cell.length_a   1.000
_cell.length_b   1.000
_cell.length_c   1.000
_cell.angle_alpha   90.00
_cell.angle_beta   90.00
_cell.angle_gamma   90.00
#
_symmetry.space_group_name_H-M   'P 1'
#
loop_
_entity.id
_entity.type
_entity.pdbx_description
1 polymer ?
#
loop_
_entity_poly.entity_id
_entity_poly.type
_entity_poly.pdbx_seq_one_letter_code
_entity_poly.pdbx_strand_id
1 'polypeptide(L)'
;MTPAAVAEIDLAWTGNGPFQLVDWSYDAAVSWDSPSNPNKNPGILGLYQFNDGQYEGYCWDLDAPVSETPTPYEIFTAADYNEETEARFSFLASLYDQWYEEVKNVASTDFTAGYQMGAALAFLTNEIMEENYDFIPGTFYLTDVQAQSSTETGAIQFGDFSPEVQVYYDAMLASLDFGTQEMIDGLVIYESADGFQDFVGYVPAPSALALLGLAGLAGRRRRNI
;
A
#
# COMPACT_ATOMS: atom_id res chain seq x y z
N MET A 1 12.04 15.01 -10.08
CA MET A 1 12.53 15.86 -8.97
C MET A 1 13.67 15.10 -8.30
N THR A 2 14.65 15.76 -7.70
CA THR A 2 15.75 15.07 -6.99
C THR A 2 15.51 15.27 -5.50
N PRO A 3 15.19 14.20 -4.73
CA PRO A 3 14.85 14.33 -3.32
C PRO A 3 16.00 14.90 -2.50
N ALA A 4 15.68 15.55 -1.39
CA ALA A 4 16.65 16.09 -0.46
C ALA A 4 17.20 14.97 0.43
N ALA A 5 18.09 14.13 -0.13
CA ALA A 5 18.68 12.94 0.48
C ALA A 5 17.70 11.79 0.75
N VAL A 6 17.66 10.83 -0.17
CA VAL A 6 16.95 9.56 -0.02
C VAL A 6 17.76 8.64 0.91
N ALA A 7 17.10 8.06 1.91
CA ALA A 7 17.70 6.98 2.68
C ALA A 7 17.52 5.67 1.90
N GLU A 8 18.60 4.91 1.70
CA GLU A 8 18.54 3.59 1.05
C GLU A 8 18.55 2.47 2.10
N ILE A 9 17.77 1.41 1.87
CA ILE A 9 17.79 0.18 2.65
C ILE A 9 17.73 -1.07 1.76
N ASP A 10 18.44 -2.13 2.15
CA ASP A 10 18.30 -3.43 1.48
C ASP A 10 17.13 -4.21 2.10
N LEU A 11 16.11 -4.53 1.30
CA LEU A 11 14.93 -5.29 1.72
C LEU A 11 14.86 -6.63 0.99
N ALA A 12 14.47 -7.67 1.72
CA ALA A 12 14.10 -8.97 1.20
C ALA A 12 12.70 -9.32 1.70
N TRP A 13 11.79 -9.65 0.80
CA TRP A 13 10.49 -10.20 1.15
C TRP A 13 10.68 -11.54 1.87
N THR A 14 10.00 -11.69 2.99
CA THR A 14 10.12 -12.85 3.89
C THR A 14 8.79 -13.54 4.15
N GLY A 15 7.68 -12.94 3.71
CA GLY A 15 6.36 -13.52 3.85
C GLY A 15 5.26 -12.46 3.84
N ASN A 16 4.07 -12.90 4.21
CA ASN A 16 2.87 -12.05 4.28
C ASN A 16 2.29 -12.07 5.69
N GLY A 17 1.78 -10.92 6.12
CA GLY A 17 0.87 -10.79 7.25
C GLY A 17 -0.55 -11.18 6.84
N PRO A 18 -1.59 -10.40 7.18
CA PRO A 18 -2.95 -10.69 6.72
C PRO A 18 -3.12 -10.50 5.21
N PHE A 19 -3.59 -11.53 4.49
CA PHE A 19 -3.71 -11.51 3.02
C PHE A 19 -4.83 -12.39 2.44
N GLN A 20 -5.17 -12.16 1.17
CA GLN A 20 -5.91 -13.10 0.32
C GLN A 20 -5.26 -13.26 -1.05
N LEU A 21 -5.47 -14.43 -1.66
CA LEU A 21 -5.23 -14.62 -3.08
C LEU A 21 -6.41 -14.06 -3.86
N VAL A 22 -6.13 -13.29 -4.89
CA VAL A 22 -7.15 -12.65 -5.73
C VAL A 22 -6.73 -12.70 -7.20
N ASP A 23 -7.70 -12.51 -8.08
CA ASP A 23 -7.43 -12.11 -9.45
C ASP A 23 -7.57 -10.59 -9.56
N TRP A 24 -6.75 -9.95 -10.39
CA TRP A 24 -6.83 -8.51 -10.65
C TRP A 24 -6.59 -8.17 -12.12
N SER A 25 -7.04 -6.99 -12.55
CA SER A 25 -6.93 -6.50 -13.93
C SER A 25 -7.10 -4.97 -14.00
N TYR A 26 -6.24 -4.28 -14.78
CA TYR A 26 -6.43 -2.87 -15.15
C TYR A 26 -7.48 -2.67 -16.27
N ASP A 27 -7.99 -3.75 -16.87
CA ASP A 27 -9.06 -3.69 -17.87
C ASP A 27 -10.43 -3.59 -17.18
N ALA A 28 -11.05 -2.41 -17.24
CA ALA A 28 -12.39 -2.16 -16.70
C ALA A 28 -13.52 -2.97 -17.38
N ALA A 29 -13.27 -3.57 -18.54
CA ALA A 29 -14.23 -4.44 -19.23
C ALA A 29 -14.14 -5.91 -18.80
N VAL A 30 -13.26 -6.24 -17.84
CA VAL A 30 -13.04 -7.60 -17.36
C VAL A 30 -14.33 -8.18 -16.76
N SER A 31 -14.63 -9.44 -17.10
CA SER A 31 -15.72 -10.20 -16.50
C SER A 31 -15.16 -11.43 -15.81
N TRP A 32 -15.34 -11.49 -14.49
CA TRP A 32 -14.80 -12.56 -13.64
C TRP A 32 -15.45 -13.93 -13.91
N ASP A 33 -16.71 -13.93 -14.36
CA ASP A 33 -17.48 -15.13 -14.70
C ASP A 33 -17.24 -15.66 -16.12
N SER A 34 -16.39 -15.00 -16.92
CA SER A 34 -16.16 -15.39 -18.32
C SER A 34 -15.13 -16.52 -18.44
N PRO A 35 -15.46 -17.65 -19.12
CA PRO A 35 -14.55 -18.78 -19.28
C PRO A 35 -13.35 -18.53 -20.21
N SER A 36 -13.27 -17.35 -20.85
CA SER A 36 -12.22 -17.02 -21.83
C SER A 36 -11.43 -15.76 -21.46
N ASN A 37 -11.36 -15.38 -20.19
CA ASN A 37 -10.74 -14.13 -19.76
C ASN A 37 -9.20 -14.24 -19.76
N PRO A 38 -8.48 -13.58 -20.69
CA PRO A 38 -7.03 -13.69 -20.80
C PRO A 38 -6.28 -12.72 -19.87
N ASN A 39 -6.98 -11.86 -19.13
CA ASN A 39 -6.40 -10.77 -18.33
C ASN A 39 -6.42 -11.07 -16.82
N LYS A 40 -6.55 -12.34 -16.43
CA LYS A 40 -6.48 -12.77 -15.02
C LYS A 40 -5.03 -12.86 -14.57
N ASN A 41 -4.60 -11.94 -13.71
CA ASN A 41 -3.32 -12.05 -13.01
C ASN A 41 -3.59 -12.51 -11.57
N PRO A 42 -3.10 -13.69 -11.15
CA PRO A 42 -3.19 -14.07 -9.75
C PRO A 42 -2.21 -13.21 -8.94
N GLY A 43 -2.70 -12.64 -7.85
CA GLY A 43 -1.91 -11.80 -6.95
C GLY A 43 -2.19 -12.09 -5.49
N ILE A 44 -1.33 -11.57 -4.63
CA ILE A 44 -1.55 -11.54 -3.17
C ILE A 44 -1.89 -10.10 -2.80
N LEU A 45 -3.12 -9.90 -2.30
CA LEU A 45 -3.51 -8.66 -1.66
C LEU A 45 -3.40 -8.82 -0.15
N GLY A 46 -2.54 -8.02 0.47
CA GLY A 46 -2.38 -8.04 1.91
C GLY A 46 -1.16 -7.28 2.39
N LEU A 47 -0.83 -7.49 3.66
CA LEU A 47 0.36 -6.93 4.28
C LEU A 47 1.60 -7.75 3.90
N TYR A 48 2.61 -7.11 3.32
CA TYR A 48 3.88 -7.74 2.95
C TYR A 48 4.89 -7.52 4.07
N GLN A 49 5.70 -8.54 4.35
CA GLN A 49 6.70 -8.51 5.41
C GLN A 49 8.10 -8.68 4.83
N PHE A 50 8.99 -7.75 5.16
CA PHE A 50 10.37 -7.73 4.70
C PHE A 50 11.34 -7.84 5.88
N ASN A 51 12.48 -8.49 5.64
CA ASN A 51 13.55 -8.70 6.62
C ASN A 51 13.04 -9.28 7.95
N ASP A 52 12.29 -10.40 7.89
CA ASP A 52 11.70 -11.09 9.04
C ASP A 52 10.68 -10.22 9.80
N GLY A 53 9.90 -9.41 9.07
CA GLY A 53 8.87 -8.53 9.63
C GLY A 53 9.40 -7.26 10.31
N GLN A 54 10.68 -6.92 10.08
CA GLN A 54 11.22 -5.62 10.52
C GLN A 54 10.58 -4.44 9.78
N TYR A 55 10.17 -4.69 8.54
CA TYR A 55 9.48 -3.74 7.68
C TYR A 55 8.22 -4.41 7.17
N GLU A 56 7.11 -3.67 7.19
CA GLU A 56 5.82 -4.17 6.73
C GLU A 56 5.05 -3.05 6.05
N GLY A 57 4.28 -3.42 5.03
CA GLY A 57 3.48 -2.46 4.29
C GLY A 57 2.60 -3.09 3.23
N TYR A 58 1.76 -2.27 2.62
CA TYR A 58 0.84 -2.68 1.56
C TYR A 58 1.40 -2.21 0.22
N CYS A 59 1.49 -3.14 -0.71
CA CYS A 59 2.02 -2.88 -2.05
C CYS A 59 0.99 -2.16 -2.91
N TRP A 60 1.42 -1.15 -3.66
CA TRP A 60 0.57 -0.48 -4.66
C TRP A 60 0.99 -0.76 -6.10
N ASP A 61 2.14 -1.39 -6.32
CA ASP A 61 2.49 -1.93 -7.63
C ASP A 61 2.24 -3.45 -7.66
N LEU A 62 1.09 -3.87 -8.20
CA LEU A 62 0.68 -5.28 -8.19
C LEU A 62 1.27 -6.10 -9.35
N ASP A 63 1.79 -5.43 -10.38
CA ASP A 63 2.36 -6.10 -11.54
C ASP A 63 3.85 -6.45 -11.35
N ALA A 64 4.52 -5.72 -10.46
CA ALA A 64 5.90 -5.98 -10.08
C ALA A 64 6.04 -7.25 -9.20
N PRO A 65 7.16 -7.98 -9.32
CA PRO A 65 7.46 -9.11 -8.44
C PRO A 65 8.01 -8.66 -7.08
N VAL A 66 8.04 -9.56 -6.10
CA VAL A 66 8.81 -9.38 -4.86
C VAL A 66 10.21 -9.97 -4.98
N SER A 67 11.16 -9.42 -4.22
CA SER A 67 12.52 -9.97 -4.12
C SER A 67 12.72 -10.73 -2.81
N GLU A 68 12.96 -12.04 -2.87
CA GLU A 68 13.37 -12.86 -1.71
C GLU A 68 14.84 -12.63 -1.30
N THR A 69 15.63 -11.97 -2.16
CA THR A 69 17.01 -11.60 -1.86
C THR A 69 17.12 -10.12 -1.51
N PRO A 70 18.04 -9.69 -0.62
CA PRO A 70 18.14 -8.28 -0.28
C PRO A 70 18.47 -7.41 -1.49
N THR A 71 17.57 -6.47 -1.81
CA THR A 71 17.67 -5.51 -2.92
C THR A 71 17.48 -4.08 -2.41
N PRO A 72 18.11 -3.08 -3.04
CA PRO A 72 18.01 -1.69 -2.62
C PRO A 72 16.60 -1.12 -2.84
N TYR A 73 16.09 -0.48 -1.80
CA TYR A 73 14.90 0.35 -1.79
C TYR A 73 15.24 1.76 -1.35
N GLU A 74 14.66 2.72 -2.05
CA GLU A 74 14.70 4.14 -1.73
C GLU A 74 13.54 4.47 -0.78
N ILE A 75 13.83 5.18 0.31
CA ILE A 75 12.83 5.57 1.31
C ILE A 75 12.46 7.04 1.08
N PHE A 76 11.17 7.28 0.91
CA PHE A 76 10.59 8.60 0.76
C PHE A 76 9.57 8.90 1.86
N THR A 77 9.38 10.20 2.08
CA THR A 77 8.29 10.75 2.90
C THR A 77 7.32 11.49 2.00
N ALA A 78 6.11 11.77 2.51
CA ALA A 78 5.13 12.55 1.76
C ALA A 78 5.66 13.92 1.26
N ALA A 79 6.53 14.55 2.05
CA ALA A 79 7.15 15.84 1.72
C ALA A 79 8.15 15.79 0.55
N ASP A 80 8.55 14.60 0.11
CA ASP A 80 9.43 14.42 -1.05
C ASP A 80 8.67 14.47 -2.39
N TYR A 81 7.33 14.47 -2.36
CA TYR A 81 6.46 14.50 -3.53
C TYR A 81 5.84 15.88 -3.79
N ASN A 82 5.10 16.00 -4.90
CA ASN A 82 4.42 17.24 -5.28
C ASN A 82 3.07 17.40 -4.55
N GLU A 83 2.47 18.60 -4.65
CA GLU A 83 1.19 18.93 -4.00
C GLU A 83 0.03 17.97 -4.38
N GLU A 84 0.07 17.39 -5.58
CA GLU A 84 -0.95 16.42 -6.03
C GLU A 84 -0.81 15.09 -5.28
N THR A 85 0.42 14.59 -5.15
CA THR A 85 0.71 13.37 -4.39
C THR A 85 0.54 13.59 -2.89
N GLU A 86 0.81 14.79 -2.37
CA GLU A 86 0.49 15.14 -0.97
C GLU A 86 -1.01 15.00 -0.67
N ALA A 87 -1.89 15.32 -1.63
CA ALA A 87 -3.33 15.10 -1.47
C ALA A 87 -3.67 13.60 -1.38
N ARG A 88 -3.03 12.74 -2.19
CA ARG A 88 -3.15 11.26 -2.07
C ARG A 88 -2.74 10.78 -0.70
N PHE A 89 -1.59 11.27 -0.21
CA PHE A 89 -1.09 10.91 1.10
C PHE A 89 -1.99 11.36 2.24
N SER A 90 -2.77 12.43 2.08
CA SER A 90 -3.80 12.79 3.08
C SER A 90 -4.88 11.71 3.18
N PHE A 91 -5.40 11.19 2.06
CA PHE A 91 -6.38 10.10 2.09
C PHE A 91 -5.79 8.81 2.63
N LEU A 92 -4.57 8.47 2.19
CA LEU A 92 -3.85 7.29 2.67
C LEU A 92 -3.58 7.38 4.18
N ALA A 93 -3.20 8.55 4.68
CA ALA A 93 -2.99 8.81 6.09
C ALA A 93 -4.27 8.61 6.92
N SER A 94 -5.43 9.09 6.43
CA SER A 94 -6.73 8.84 7.08
C SER A 94 -7.10 7.36 7.11
N LEU A 95 -6.84 6.66 6.00
CA LEU A 95 -7.06 5.22 5.90
C LEU A 95 -6.18 4.47 6.91
N TYR A 96 -4.91 4.84 7.03
CA TYR A 96 -3.95 4.13 7.87
C TYR A 96 -4.15 4.42 9.35
N ASP A 97 -4.57 5.63 9.71
CA ASP A 97 -4.94 6.00 11.08
C ASP A 97 -6.03 5.07 11.63
N GLN A 98 -7.02 4.75 10.80
CA GLN A 98 -8.19 3.98 11.18
C GLN A 98 -7.97 2.47 11.08
N TRP A 99 -7.26 2.00 10.04
CA TRP A 99 -7.33 0.59 9.65
C TRP A 99 -6.00 -0.16 9.74
N TYR A 100 -4.85 0.51 9.69
CA TYR A 100 -3.53 -0.16 9.61
C TYR A 100 -3.25 -1.04 10.84
N GLU A 101 -3.38 -0.49 12.04
CA GLU A 101 -3.22 -1.26 13.27
C GLU A 101 -4.42 -2.17 13.57
N GLU A 102 -5.62 -1.76 13.17
CA GLU A 102 -6.85 -2.54 13.40
C GLU A 102 -6.79 -3.88 12.67
N VAL A 103 -6.35 -3.91 11.40
CA VAL A 103 -6.15 -5.14 10.64
C VAL A 103 -5.25 -6.13 11.40
N LYS A 104 -4.13 -5.63 11.94
CA LYS A 104 -3.16 -6.44 12.68
C LYS A 104 -3.74 -6.95 14.00
N ASN A 105 -4.46 -6.10 14.72
CA ASN A 105 -5.14 -6.46 15.96
C ASN A 105 -6.20 -7.54 15.73
N VAL A 106 -7.05 -7.38 14.71
CA VAL A 106 -8.07 -8.36 14.34
C VAL A 106 -7.41 -9.67 13.93
N ALA A 107 -6.41 -9.65 13.05
CA ALA A 107 -5.72 -10.85 12.60
C ALA A 107 -5.08 -11.68 13.73
N SER A 108 -4.73 -11.03 14.84
CA SER A 108 -4.20 -11.71 16.03
C SER A 108 -5.24 -12.53 16.82
N THR A 109 -6.53 -12.25 16.62
CA THR A 109 -7.65 -12.86 17.37
C THR A 109 -8.64 -13.61 16.48
N ASP A 110 -8.89 -13.10 15.28
CA ASP A 110 -9.67 -13.72 14.21
C ASP A 110 -8.87 -13.62 12.90
N PHE A 111 -8.17 -14.70 12.60
CA PHE A 111 -7.30 -14.78 11.45
C PHE A 111 -8.04 -14.61 10.12
N THR A 112 -9.25 -15.17 10.00
CA THR A 112 -10.05 -15.09 8.77
C THR A 112 -10.51 -13.67 8.52
N ALA A 113 -11.06 -13.01 9.56
CA ALA A 113 -11.48 -11.62 9.46
C ALA A 113 -10.29 -10.69 9.18
N GLY A 114 -9.16 -10.91 9.87
CA GLY A 114 -7.95 -10.13 9.64
C GLY A 114 -7.44 -10.25 8.20
N TYR A 115 -7.50 -11.44 7.60
CA TYR A 115 -7.13 -11.66 6.20
C TYR A 115 -8.03 -10.92 5.23
N GLN A 116 -9.35 -10.91 5.51
CA GLN A 116 -10.32 -10.16 4.71
C GLN A 116 -10.09 -8.65 4.81
N MET A 117 -9.84 -8.14 6.02
CA MET A 117 -9.53 -6.71 6.23
C MET A 117 -8.20 -6.33 5.60
N GLY A 118 -7.17 -7.18 5.71
CA GLY A 118 -5.87 -6.94 5.09
C GLY A 118 -5.94 -6.87 3.57
N ALA A 119 -6.73 -7.74 2.94
CA ALA A 119 -6.96 -7.67 1.50
C ALA A 119 -7.71 -6.39 1.10
N ALA A 120 -8.74 -5.99 1.86
CA ALA A 120 -9.48 -4.75 1.61
C ALA A 120 -8.59 -3.49 1.75
N LEU A 121 -7.74 -3.44 2.78
CA LEU A 121 -6.81 -2.33 2.98
C LEU A 121 -5.73 -2.29 1.88
N ALA A 122 -5.23 -3.46 1.45
CA ALA A 122 -4.29 -3.55 0.33
C ALA A 122 -4.91 -3.01 -0.97
N PHE A 123 -6.16 -3.41 -1.25
CA PHE A 123 -6.91 -2.94 -2.40
C PHE A 123 -7.06 -1.41 -2.36
N LEU A 124 -7.63 -0.85 -1.28
CA LEU A 124 -7.88 0.59 -1.25
C LEU A 124 -6.58 1.41 -1.20
N THR A 125 -5.51 0.88 -0.59
CA THR A 125 -4.17 1.47 -0.69
C THR A 125 -3.73 1.58 -2.14
N ASN A 126 -3.90 0.49 -2.90
CA ASN A 126 -3.52 0.45 -4.31
C ASN A 126 -4.31 1.48 -5.12
N GLU A 127 -5.64 1.49 -5.00
CA GLU A 127 -6.51 2.45 -5.69
C GLU A 127 -6.08 3.89 -5.40
N ILE A 128 -5.83 4.25 -4.14
CA ILE A 128 -5.41 5.61 -3.77
C ILE A 128 -4.06 5.99 -4.39
N MET A 129 -3.16 5.03 -4.57
CA MET A 129 -1.82 5.27 -5.08
C MET A 129 -1.75 5.27 -6.61
N GLU A 130 -2.49 4.40 -7.29
CA GLU A 130 -2.46 4.21 -8.74
C GLU A 130 -3.50 5.06 -9.51
N GLU A 131 -4.63 5.41 -8.88
CA GLU A 131 -5.71 6.12 -9.55
C GLU A 131 -5.26 7.52 -10.02
N ASN A 132 -5.74 7.96 -11.19
CA ASN A 132 -5.43 9.27 -11.73
C ASN A 132 -6.53 10.26 -11.35
N TYR A 133 -6.66 10.52 -10.05
CA TYR A 133 -7.63 11.50 -9.56
C TYR A 133 -7.35 12.90 -10.14
N ASP A 134 -8.42 13.58 -10.54
CA ASP A 134 -8.35 15.00 -10.92
C ASP A 134 -8.25 15.88 -9.66
N PHE A 135 -7.10 15.84 -8.99
CA PHE A 135 -6.81 16.67 -7.81
C PHE A 135 -6.53 18.11 -8.21
N ILE A 136 -7.57 18.82 -8.64
CA ILE A 136 -7.49 20.27 -8.81
C ILE A 136 -7.47 20.90 -7.40
N PRO A 137 -6.36 21.55 -6.98
CA PRO A 137 -6.22 22.04 -5.62
C PRO A 137 -7.36 22.97 -5.20
N GLY A 138 -7.97 22.67 -4.06
CA GLY A 138 -9.08 23.45 -3.50
C GLY A 138 -10.45 23.22 -4.16
N THR A 139 -10.56 22.30 -5.13
CA THR A 139 -11.85 22.01 -5.80
C THR A 139 -12.18 20.52 -5.90
N PHE A 140 -11.29 19.61 -5.54
CA PHE A 140 -11.65 18.19 -5.44
C PHE A 140 -12.51 17.93 -4.20
N TYR A 141 -13.51 17.08 -4.34
CA TYR A 141 -14.41 16.71 -3.25
C TYR A 141 -14.11 15.29 -2.77
N LEU A 142 -14.18 15.07 -1.45
CA LEU A 142 -14.05 13.74 -0.86
C LEU A 142 -14.96 12.71 -1.52
N THR A 143 -16.20 13.10 -1.84
CA THR A 143 -17.17 12.23 -2.51
C THR A 143 -16.72 11.78 -3.89
N ASP A 144 -15.95 12.61 -4.60
CA ASP A 144 -15.45 12.27 -5.94
C ASP A 144 -14.30 11.28 -5.84
N VAL A 145 -13.46 11.40 -4.80
CA VAL A 145 -12.39 10.45 -4.50
C VAL A 145 -12.98 9.11 -4.08
N GLN A 146 -13.96 9.11 -3.17
CA GLN A 146 -14.68 7.90 -2.76
C GLN A 146 -15.39 7.23 -3.94
N ALA A 147 -16.02 8.02 -4.82
CA ALA A 147 -16.65 7.47 -6.02
C ALA A 147 -15.59 6.84 -6.93
N GLN A 148 -14.54 7.58 -7.29
CA GLN A 148 -13.47 7.11 -8.18
C GLN A 148 -12.77 5.86 -7.63
N SER A 149 -12.52 5.78 -6.33
CA SER A 149 -11.90 4.60 -5.69
C SER A 149 -12.90 3.46 -5.43
N SER A 150 -14.12 3.50 -5.94
CA SER A 150 -15.06 2.39 -5.78
C SER A 150 -14.70 1.22 -6.70
N THR A 151 -15.11 0.00 -6.35
CA THR A 151 -14.92 -1.17 -7.22
C THR A 151 -15.66 -1.06 -8.56
N GLU A 152 -16.61 -0.12 -8.70
CA GLU A 152 -17.37 0.11 -9.94
C GLU A 152 -16.64 1.03 -10.94
N THR A 153 -15.80 1.95 -10.45
CA THR A 153 -15.18 2.98 -11.29
C THR A 153 -13.67 3.11 -11.12
N GLY A 154 -13.08 2.41 -10.16
CA GLY A 154 -11.64 2.44 -9.88
C GLY A 154 -10.80 1.88 -11.02
N ALA A 155 -9.54 2.28 -11.02
CA ALA A 155 -8.54 1.92 -12.01
C ALA A 155 -8.29 0.41 -12.08
N ILE A 156 -8.50 -0.32 -10.98
CA ILE A 156 -8.23 -1.75 -10.90
C ILE A 156 -9.50 -2.50 -10.56
N GLN A 157 -9.75 -3.51 -11.38
CA GLN A 157 -10.79 -4.48 -11.13
C GLN A 157 -10.18 -5.65 -10.39
N PHE A 158 -10.76 -6.01 -9.24
CA PHE A 158 -10.42 -7.24 -8.54
C PHE A 158 -11.56 -8.25 -8.62
N GLY A 159 -11.21 -9.52 -8.60
CA GLY A 159 -12.12 -10.64 -8.65
C GLY A 159 -11.64 -11.79 -7.78
N ASP A 160 -12.52 -12.78 -7.59
CA ASP A 160 -12.25 -13.99 -6.80
C ASP A 160 -11.84 -13.72 -5.33
N PHE A 161 -12.11 -12.52 -4.80
CA PHE A 161 -12.03 -12.22 -3.36
C PHE A 161 -13.33 -12.60 -2.63
N SER A 162 -13.26 -12.81 -1.31
CA SER A 162 -14.44 -13.22 -0.55
C SER A 162 -15.45 -12.05 -0.38
N PRO A 163 -16.77 -12.29 -0.32
CA PRO A 163 -17.76 -11.21 -0.15
C PRO A 163 -17.52 -10.32 1.06
N GLU A 164 -16.90 -10.85 2.12
CA GLU A 164 -16.51 -10.09 3.31
C GLU A 164 -15.42 -9.05 3.03
N VAL A 165 -14.53 -9.30 2.06
CA VAL A 165 -13.55 -8.29 1.60
C VAL A 165 -14.29 -7.07 1.05
N GLN A 166 -15.34 -7.27 0.24
CA GLN A 166 -16.16 -6.15 -0.25
C GLN A 166 -16.76 -5.35 0.91
N VAL A 167 -17.29 -6.02 1.93
CA VAL A 167 -17.91 -5.35 3.09
C VAL A 167 -16.89 -4.47 3.82
N TYR A 168 -15.66 -4.97 4.03
CA TYR A 168 -14.60 -4.17 4.62
C TYR A 168 -14.13 -3.06 3.70
N TYR A 169 -14.02 -3.32 2.40
CA TYR A 169 -13.66 -2.32 1.41
C TYR A 169 -14.64 -1.14 1.40
N ASP A 170 -15.94 -1.43 1.31
CA ASP A 170 -17.00 -0.43 1.33
C ASP A 170 -16.98 0.38 2.64
N ALA A 171 -16.71 -0.27 3.77
CA ALA A 171 -16.57 0.39 5.06
C ALA A 171 -15.35 1.32 5.12
N MET A 172 -14.20 0.86 4.61
CA MET A 172 -12.97 1.64 4.53
C MET A 172 -13.16 2.85 3.61
N LEU A 173 -13.74 2.62 2.42
CA LEU A 173 -14.05 3.66 1.44
C LEU A 173 -14.98 4.73 2.01
N ALA A 174 -16.06 4.32 2.68
CA ALA A 174 -17.00 5.23 3.32
C ALA A 174 -16.38 6.01 4.50
N SER A 175 -15.32 5.47 5.11
CA SER A 175 -14.58 6.11 6.22
C SER A 175 -13.43 7.01 5.76
N LEU A 176 -13.12 7.05 4.46
CA LEU A 176 -12.09 7.94 3.94
C LEU A 176 -12.41 9.39 4.29
N ASP A 177 -11.36 10.11 4.69
CA ASP A 177 -11.39 11.53 4.99
C ASP A 177 -9.97 12.09 4.77
N PHE A 178 -9.76 13.36 5.09
CA PHE A 178 -8.44 13.98 5.08
C PHE A 178 -7.65 13.62 6.34
N GLY A 179 -6.50 12.97 6.15
CA GLY A 179 -5.57 12.64 7.22
C GLY A 179 -4.92 13.89 7.83
N THR A 180 -4.51 13.78 9.09
CA THR A 180 -3.78 14.85 9.78
C THR A 180 -2.33 14.91 9.30
N GLN A 181 -1.66 16.06 9.48
CA GLN A 181 -0.24 16.18 9.16
C GLN A 181 0.62 15.16 9.92
N GLU A 182 0.28 14.87 11.18
CA GLU A 182 0.98 13.87 11.99
C GLU A 182 0.91 12.47 11.36
N MET A 183 -0.26 12.09 10.83
CA MET A 183 -0.43 10.82 10.14
C MET A 183 0.31 10.79 8.80
N ILE A 184 0.29 11.89 8.05
CA ILE A 184 1.05 12.04 6.79
C ILE A 184 2.55 11.90 7.05
N ASP A 185 3.07 12.54 8.09
CA ASP A 185 4.48 12.49 8.48
C ASP A 185 4.93 11.07 8.91
N GLY A 186 3.98 10.21 9.29
CA GLY A 186 4.23 8.81 9.65
C GLY A 186 4.17 7.84 8.48
N LEU A 187 3.67 8.25 7.31
CA LEU A 187 3.69 7.40 6.11
C LEU A 187 5.12 7.24 5.59
N VAL A 188 5.45 6.02 5.21
CA VAL A 188 6.78 5.67 4.67
C VAL A 188 6.60 4.97 3.34
N ILE A 189 7.15 5.57 2.30
CA ILE A 189 7.13 5.04 0.94
C ILE A 189 8.47 4.34 0.69
N TYR A 190 8.39 3.09 0.23
CA TYR A 190 9.54 2.31 -0.19
C TYR A 190 9.42 2.05 -1.69
N GLU A 191 10.28 2.68 -2.49
CA GLU A 191 10.34 2.45 -3.94
C GLU A 191 11.55 1.59 -4.30
N SER A 192 11.34 0.59 -5.16
CA SER A 192 12.39 -0.30 -5.60
C SER A 192 13.22 0.34 -6.72
N ALA A 193 14.54 0.36 -6.55
CA ALA A 193 15.44 0.78 -7.63
C ALA A 193 15.57 -0.29 -8.75
N ASP A 194 15.17 -1.53 -8.46
CA ASP A 194 15.39 -2.70 -9.32
C ASP A 194 14.07 -3.25 -9.94
N GLY A 195 12.96 -2.51 -9.81
CA GLY A 195 11.66 -2.88 -10.39
C GLY A 195 10.94 -4.00 -9.65
N PHE A 196 11.14 -4.11 -8.33
CA PHE A 196 10.30 -4.91 -7.44
C PHE A 196 9.14 -4.08 -6.87
N GLN A 197 8.17 -4.73 -6.23
CA GLN A 197 6.99 -4.04 -5.69
C GLN A 197 7.34 -2.88 -4.76
N ASP A 198 6.73 -1.73 -5.04
CA ASP A 198 6.70 -0.56 -4.17
C ASP A 198 5.60 -0.73 -3.12
N PHE A 199 5.83 -0.21 -1.91
CA PHE A 199 4.90 -0.39 -0.80
C PHE A 199 4.93 0.74 0.23
N VAL A 200 3.81 0.93 0.93
CA VAL A 200 3.65 1.94 1.99
C VAL A 200 3.59 1.23 3.33
N GLY A 201 4.48 1.64 4.22
CA GLY A 201 4.39 1.34 5.65
C GLY A 201 3.91 2.55 6.44
N TYR A 202 3.66 2.33 7.72
CA TYR A 202 3.41 3.40 8.67
C TYR A 202 4.30 3.28 9.89
N VAL A 203 4.89 4.41 10.29
CA VAL A 203 5.77 4.53 11.44
C VAL A 203 5.35 5.76 12.25
N PRO A 204 4.88 5.61 13.50
CA PRO A 204 4.32 6.71 14.30
C PRO A 204 5.25 7.88 14.64
N ALA A 205 6.52 7.85 14.21
CA ALA A 205 7.49 8.90 14.53
C ALA A 205 8.54 9.08 13.42
N PRO A 206 8.73 10.30 12.87
CA PRO A 206 9.76 10.59 11.86
C PRO A 206 11.20 10.28 12.33
N SER A 207 11.46 10.35 13.64
CA SER A 207 12.76 9.98 14.20
C SER A 207 13.09 8.48 14.05
N ALA A 208 12.07 7.62 13.93
CA ALA A 208 12.26 6.21 13.69
C ALA A 208 12.72 5.96 12.24
N LEU A 209 12.31 6.77 11.25
CA LEU A 209 12.84 6.71 9.88
C LEU A 209 14.34 6.94 9.83
N ALA A 210 14.84 7.95 10.55
CA ALA A 210 16.28 8.20 10.66
C ALA A 210 17.03 7.01 11.28
N LEU A 211 16.42 6.32 12.25
CA LEU A 211 16.97 5.11 12.86
C LEU A 211 16.90 3.89 11.93
N LEU A 212 15.83 3.75 11.14
CA LEU A 212 15.67 2.69 10.14
C LEU A 212 16.70 2.84 9.01
N GLY A 213 16.93 4.06 8.52
CA GLY A 213 17.99 4.35 7.56
C GLY A 213 19.40 4.06 8.11
N LEU A 214 19.68 4.44 9.36
CA LEU A 214 20.96 4.13 10.02
C LEU A 214 21.15 2.63 10.30
N ALA A 215 20.09 1.91 10.64
CA ALA A 215 20.13 0.46 10.84
C ALA A 215 20.37 -0.29 9.52
N GLY A 216 19.74 0.15 8.42
CA GLY A 216 19.98 -0.35 7.07
C GLY A 216 21.43 -0.15 6.62
N LEU A 217 21.96 1.07 6.81
CA LEU A 217 23.37 1.40 6.54
C LEU A 217 24.35 0.54 7.35
N ALA A 218 24.06 0.28 8.63
CA ALA A 218 24.88 -0.57 9.49
C ALA A 218 24.84 -2.05 9.07
N GLY A 219 23.69 -2.53 8.59
CA GLY A 219 23.52 -3.87 8.03
C GLY A 219 24.36 -4.09 6.77
N ARG A 220 24.30 -3.15 5.81
CA ARG A 220 25.07 -3.20 4.55
C ARG A 220 26.58 -3.19 4.81
N ARG A 221 27.05 -2.39 5.79
CA ARG A 221 28.47 -2.38 6.19
C ARG A 221 28.94 -3.72 6.73
N ARG A 222 28.09 -4.52 7.38
CA ARG A 222 28.46 -5.86 7.88
C ARG A 222 28.50 -6.94 6.79
N ARG A 223 27.75 -6.76 5.69
CA ARG A 223 27.75 -7.71 4.56
C ARG A 223 28.93 -7.54 3.61
N ASN A 224 29.56 -6.36 3.59
CA ASN A 224 30.72 -6.03 2.76
C ASN A 224 32.09 -6.25 3.43
N ILE A 225 32.16 -7.03 4.53
CA ILE A 225 33.41 -7.36 5.26
C ILE A 225 33.64 -8.87 5.23
#